data_AF-A0A7L0QSI7-F1
#
_entry.id   AF-A0A7L0QSI7-F1
#
_cell.length_a   1.000
_cell.length_b   1.000
_cell.length_c   1.000
_cell.angle_alpha   90.00
_cell.angle_beta   90.00
_cell.angle_gamma   90.00
#
_symmetry.space_group_name_H-M   'P 1'
#
loop_
_entity.id
_entity.type
_entity.pdbx_description
1 polymer ?
#
loop_
_entity_poly.entity_id
_entity_poly.type
_entity_poly.pdbx_seq_one_letter_code
_entity_poly.pdbx_strand_id
1 'polypeptide(L)'
;VAQLVEGALGGHNAELFGGSADPPGPEAAAAPTPPSVSLLDTNQRFTAGLTTAGGVWSVFHAGAAKAVAAALVEAVCPEAAGAELAWPPEELARATVERDLRILRRFR
;
A
#
# COMPACT_ATOMS: atom_id res chain seq x y z
N VAL A 1 -7.67 -6.74 9.53
CA VAL A 1 -6.51 -6.02 8.93
C VAL A 1 -6.42 -6.29 7.44
N ALA A 2 -6.34 -7.54 6.97
CA ALA A 2 -6.28 -7.86 5.54
C ALA A 2 -7.37 -7.18 4.68
N GLN A 3 -8.65 -7.32 5.05
CA GLN A 3 -9.76 -6.66 4.33
C GLN A 3 -9.66 -5.14 4.26
N LEU A 4 -9.06 -4.49 5.27
CA LEU A 4 -8.84 -3.04 5.26
C LEU A 4 -7.71 -2.67 4.30
N VAL A 5 -6.65 -3.48 4.23
CA VAL A 5 -5.54 -3.29 3.29
C VAL A 5 -6.03 -3.52 1.86
N GLU A 6 -6.75 -4.61 1.60
CA GLU A 6 -7.36 -4.87 0.29
C GLU A 6 -8.34 -3.78 -0.13
N GLY A 7 -9.22 -3.37 0.79
CA GLY A 7 -10.19 -2.30 0.55
C GLY A 7 -9.54 -0.94 0.28
N ALA A 8 -8.37 -0.65 0.85
CA ALA A 8 -7.61 0.58 0.61
C ALA A 8 -6.81 0.52 -0.70
N LEU A 9 -6.33 -0.66 -1.11
CA LEU A 9 -5.56 -0.86 -2.34
C LEU A 9 -6.45 -1.12 -3.58
N GLY A 10 -7.75 -1.34 -3.37
CA GLY A 10 -8.71 -1.72 -4.40
C GLY A 10 -9.45 -0.54 -5.02
N GLY A 11 -9.55 -0.56 -6.36
CA GLY A 11 -10.48 0.23 -7.17
C GLY A 11 -10.64 1.70 -6.75
N HIS A 12 -11.89 2.12 -6.55
CA HIS A 12 -12.26 3.51 -6.26
C HIS A 12 -11.67 4.06 -4.95
N ASN A 13 -11.40 3.21 -3.96
CA ASN A 13 -10.88 3.67 -2.67
C ASN A 13 -9.39 4.03 -2.75
N ALA A 14 -8.65 3.49 -3.72
CA ALA A 14 -7.22 3.75 -3.87
C ALA A 14 -6.93 5.25 -4.05
N GLU A 15 -7.81 6.00 -4.72
CA GLU A 15 -7.71 7.45 -4.91
C GLU A 15 -7.75 8.24 -3.61
N LEU A 16 -8.47 7.75 -2.60
CA LEU A 16 -8.53 8.39 -1.28
C LEU A 16 -7.18 8.31 -0.55
N PHE A 17 -6.36 7.31 -0.88
CA PHE A 17 -5.09 7.01 -0.23
C PHE A 17 -3.86 7.29 -1.11
N GLY A 18 -4.05 7.92 -2.29
CA GLY A 18 -2.97 8.36 -3.18
C GLY A 18 -2.62 7.41 -4.33
N GLY A 19 -3.40 6.35 -4.56
CA GLY A 19 -3.32 5.51 -5.75
C GLY A 19 -4.20 6.04 -6.89
N SER A 20 -3.99 5.55 -8.11
CA SER A 20 -4.90 5.78 -9.24
C SER A 20 -5.99 4.71 -9.26
N ALA A 21 -7.27 5.08 -9.42
CA ALA A 21 -8.30 4.08 -9.72
C ALA A 21 -8.08 3.54 -11.13
N ASP A 22 -8.42 2.27 -11.32
CA ASP A 22 -8.57 1.70 -12.66
C ASP A 22 -9.66 2.50 -13.39
N PRO A 23 -9.45 2.93 -14.65
CA PRO A 23 -10.40 3.80 -15.33
C PRO A 23 -11.78 3.15 -15.37
N PRO A 24 -12.85 3.88 -15.02
CA PRO A 24 -14.19 3.33 -15.07
C PRO A 24 -14.49 2.83 -16.48
N GLY A 25 -15.15 1.66 -16.58
CA GLY A 25 -15.75 1.22 -17.83
C GLY A 25 -16.70 2.30 -18.39
N PRO A 26 -16.98 2.27 -19.70
CA PRO A 26 -17.61 3.38 -20.45
C PRO A 26 -18.98 3.86 -19.91
N GLU A 27 -19.60 3.09 -19.02
CA GLU A 27 -20.92 3.37 -18.44
C GLU A 27 -20.90 4.34 -17.25
N ALA A 28 -19.76 4.52 -16.54
CA ALA A 28 -19.68 5.39 -15.36
C ALA A 28 -19.11 6.80 -15.65
N ALA A 29 -18.79 7.11 -16.91
CA ALA A 29 -18.25 8.40 -17.33
C ALA A 29 -19.24 9.58 -17.25
N ALA A 30 -20.51 9.33 -16.91
CA ALA A 30 -21.58 10.32 -16.91
C ALA A 30 -21.95 10.88 -15.51
N ALA A 31 -21.34 10.40 -14.43
CA ALA A 31 -21.66 10.87 -13.08
C ALA A 31 -20.79 12.08 -12.67
N PRO A 32 -21.38 13.13 -12.05
CA PRO A 32 -20.60 14.24 -11.51
C PRO A 32 -19.66 13.73 -10.41
N THR A 33 -18.36 13.85 -10.63
CA THR A 33 -17.33 13.48 -9.65
C THR A 33 -17.45 14.39 -8.43
N PRO A 34 -17.76 13.87 -7.23
CA PRO A 34 -17.74 14.68 -6.02
C PRO A 34 -16.31 15.20 -5.78
N PRO A 35 -16.13 16.30 -5.03
CA PRO A 35 -14.79 16.74 -4.65
C PRO A 35 -14.09 15.60 -3.90
N SER A 36 -13.00 15.09 -4.49
CA SER A 36 -12.24 13.99 -3.90
C SER A 36 -11.54 14.49 -2.64
N VAL A 37 -12.14 14.23 -1.48
CA VAL A 37 -11.46 14.45 -0.21
C VAL A 37 -10.37 13.38 -0.08
N SER A 38 -9.11 13.76 -0.26
CA SER A 38 -7.95 12.89 -0.02
C SER A 38 -7.79 12.66 1.48
N LEU A 39 -7.96 11.41 1.91
CA LEU A 39 -7.66 11.00 3.28
C LEU A 39 -6.16 11.05 3.54
N LEU A 40 -5.34 10.84 2.51
CA LEU A 40 -3.89 11.00 2.59
C LEU A 40 -3.51 12.45 2.95
N ASP A 41 -4.06 13.45 2.25
CA ASP A 41 -3.74 14.86 2.51
C ASP A 41 -4.18 15.28 3.92
N THR A 42 -5.36 14.80 4.32
CA THR A 42 -5.90 15.00 5.66
C THR A 42 -4.96 14.40 6.72
N ASN A 43 -4.54 13.15 6.53
CA ASN A 43 -3.62 12.47 7.44
C ASN A 43 -2.25 13.15 7.47
N GLN A 44 -1.70 13.57 6.34
CA GLN A 44 -0.43 14.30 6.30
C GLN A 44 -0.53 15.61 7.09
N ARG A 45 -1.63 16.35 6.98
CA ARG A 45 -1.84 17.60 7.72
C ARG A 45 -1.90 17.38 9.23
N PHE A 46 -2.57 16.33 9.70
CA PHE A 46 -2.68 16.04 11.13
C PHE A 46 -1.47 15.30 11.71
N THR A 47 -0.75 14.54 10.88
CA THR A 47 0.40 13.71 11.29
C THR A 47 1.73 14.46 11.15
N ALA A 48 1.82 15.50 10.32
CA ALA A 48 3.04 16.32 10.17
C ALA A 48 3.52 16.98 11.49
N GLY A 49 2.63 17.12 12.48
CA GLY A 49 2.97 17.57 13.83
C GLY A 49 3.47 16.48 14.79
N LEU A 50 3.36 15.21 14.42
CA LEU A 50 3.86 14.07 15.19
C LEU A 50 5.35 13.83 14.86
N THR A 51 6.18 14.86 15.01
CA THR A 51 7.62 14.65 15.09
C THR A 51 7.89 13.98 16.44
N THR A 52 8.27 12.72 16.37
CA THR A 52 8.56 11.85 17.52
C THR A 52 9.80 12.35 18.26
N ALA A 53 9.66 13.37 19.09
CA ALA A 53 10.57 13.67 20.19
C ALA A 53 10.10 12.91 21.44
N GLY A 54 10.33 11.59 21.48
CA GLY A 54 9.96 10.78 22.67
C GLY A 54 9.75 9.31 22.35
N GLY A 55 10.84 8.56 22.21
CA GLY A 55 10.89 7.16 21.72
C GLY A 55 10.30 6.08 22.64
N VAL A 56 9.11 6.26 23.23
CA VAL A 56 8.56 5.32 24.24
C VAL A 56 7.21 4.69 23.86
N TRP A 57 6.70 4.86 22.63
CA TRP A 57 5.45 4.19 22.21
C TRP A 57 5.63 2.93 21.35
N SER A 58 6.88 2.55 21.04
CA SER A 58 7.19 1.64 19.92
C SER A 58 6.90 0.14 20.15
N VAL A 59 6.80 -0.35 21.38
CA VAL A 59 6.71 -1.80 21.63
C VAL A 59 5.27 -2.35 21.51
N PHE A 60 4.24 -1.51 21.66
CA PHE A 60 2.84 -1.97 21.72
C PHE A 60 2.15 -2.15 20.36
N HIS A 61 2.81 -1.82 19.25
CA HIS A 61 2.20 -1.91 17.91
C HIS A 61 2.93 -2.83 16.93
N ALA A 62 4.00 -3.52 17.34
CA ALA A 62 4.76 -4.42 16.46
C ALA A 62 3.88 -5.52 15.83
N GLY A 63 2.91 -6.05 16.59
CA GLY A 63 1.95 -7.03 16.07
C GLY A 63 1.01 -6.46 14.98
N ALA A 64 0.54 -5.23 15.18
CA ALA A 64 -0.31 -4.56 14.19
C ALA A 64 0.49 -4.18 12.93
N ALA A 65 1.70 -3.66 13.09
CA ALA A 65 2.60 -3.35 11.99
C ALA A 65 2.95 -4.61 11.18
N LYS A 66 3.25 -5.73 11.86
CA LYS A 66 3.50 -7.03 11.22
C LYS A 66 2.27 -7.52 10.45
N ALA A 67 1.08 -7.42 11.03
CA ALA A 67 -0.16 -7.85 10.36
C ALA A 67 -0.47 -7.01 9.11
N VAL A 68 -0.22 -5.70 9.16
CA VAL A 68 -0.36 -4.81 7.99
C VAL A 68 0.69 -5.14 6.93
N ALA A 69 1.96 -5.33 7.31
CA ALA A 69 3.02 -5.69 6.38
C ALA A 69 2.75 -7.03 5.67
N ALA A 70 2.31 -8.05 6.42
CA ALA A 70 1.95 -9.34 5.84
C ALA A 70 0.78 -9.21 4.84
N ALA A 71 -0.29 -8.51 5.21
CA ALA A 71 -1.43 -8.28 4.33
C ALA A 71 -1.05 -7.48 3.06
N LEU A 72 -0.12 -6.53 3.18
CA LEU A 72 0.36 -5.76 2.03
C LEU A 72 1.16 -6.65 1.06
N VAL A 73 2.03 -7.52 1.59
CA VAL A 73 2.80 -8.47 0.76
C VAL A 73 1.86 -9.41 0.02
N GLU A 74 0.85 -9.97 0.70
CA GLU A 74 -0.16 -10.83 0.08
C GLU A 74 -0.93 -10.12 -1.04
N ALA A 75 -1.27 -8.84 -0.85
CA ALA A 75 -2.01 -8.07 -1.85
C ALA A 75 -1.15 -7.63 -3.06
N VAL A 76 0.16 -7.40 -2.87
CA VAL A 76 1.05 -6.85 -3.92
C VAL A 76 1.85 -7.94 -4.63
N CYS A 77 2.34 -8.94 -3.89
CA CYS A 77 3.18 -10.01 -4.39
C CYS A 77 2.97 -11.29 -3.55
N PRO A 78 1.87 -12.03 -3.79
CA PRO A 78 1.55 -13.23 -3.01
C PRO A 78 2.61 -14.32 -3.15
N GLU A 79 3.34 -14.36 -4.27
CA GLU A 79 4.46 -15.29 -4.48
C GLU A 79 5.62 -15.08 -3.48
N ALA A 80 5.72 -13.89 -2.87
CA ALA A 80 6.71 -13.57 -1.85
C ALA A 80 6.18 -13.75 -0.42
N ALA A 81 4.92 -14.14 -0.23
CA ALA A 81 4.35 -14.37 1.07
C ALA A 81 5.06 -15.52 1.80
N GLY A 82 5.63 -15.24 2.98
CA GLY A 82 6.40 -16.23 3.73
C GLY A 82 7.78 -16.53 3.13
N ALA A 83 8.26 -15.73 2.18
CA ALA A 83 9.63 -15.84 1.67
C ALA A 83 10.67 -15.58 2.77
N GLU A 84 11.89 -16.06 2.54
CA GLU A 84 13.01 -15.86 3.44
C GLU A 84 13.32 -14.36 3.61
N LEU A 85 13.62 -13.94 4.83
CA LEU A 85 13.97 -12.55 5.14
C LEU A 85 15.40 -12.19 4.68
N ALA A 86 16.25 -13.20 4.47
CA ALA A 86 17.60 -12.99 3.97
C ALA A 86 17.55 -12.50 2.53
N TRP A 87 18.24 -11.38 2.27
CA TRP A 87 18.31 -10.85 0.92
C TRP A 87 19.17 -11.76 0.04
N PRO A 88 18.71 -12.15 -1.14
CA PRO A 88 19.48 -13.02 -2.02
C PRO A 88 20.70 -12.29 -2.59
N PRO A 89 21.72 -13.03 -3.09
CA PRO A 89 22.80 -12.45 -3.88
C PRO A 89 22.27 -11.66 -5.09
N GLU A 90 23.03 -10.66 -5.52
CA GLU A 90 22.64 -9.73 -6.59
C GLU A 90 22.37 -10.46 -7.92
N GLU A 91 23.10 -11.55 -8.19
CA GLU A 91 22.94 -12.34 -9.41
C GLU A 91 21.54 -12.95 -9.54
N LEU A 92 20.85 -13.22 -8.42
CA LEU A 92 19.50 -13.79 -8.40
C LEU A 92 18.42 -12.76 -8.76
N ALA A 93 18.69 -11.46 -8.63
CA ALA A 93 17.72 -10.41 -9.00
C ALA A 93 17.34 -10.47 -10.48
N ARG A 94 18.26 -10.94 -11.34
CA ARG A 94 18.00 -11.12 -12.79
C ARG A 94 16.94 -12.17 -13.08
N ALA A 95 16.75 -13.13 -12.18
CA ALA A 95 15.75 -14.19 -12.33
C ALA A 95 14.33 -13.73 -11.94
N THR A 96 14.18 -12.60 -11.23
CA THR A 96 12.88 -12.12 -10.71
C THR A 96 12.40 -10.83 -11.35
N VAL A 97 13.06 -10.34 -12.40
CA VAL A 97 12.79 -9.03 -13.04
C VAL A 97 11.31 -8.83 -13.37
N GLU A 98 10.62 -9.84 -13.90
CA GLU A 98 9.21 -9.70 -14.25
C GLU A 98 8.33 -9.42 -13.01
N ARG A 99 8.56 -10.17 -11.92
CA ARG A 99 7.90 -9.96 -10.64
C ARG A 99 8.21 -8.56 -10.10
N ASP A 100 9.47 -8.16 -10.16
CA ASP A 100 9.93 -6.88 -9.61
C ASP A 100 9.34 -5.70 -10.40
N LEU A 101 9.18 -5.82 -11.72
CA LEU A 101 8.47 -4.84 -12.56
C LEU A 101 6.96 -4.81 -12.30
N ARG A 102 6.33 -5.94 -11.96
CA ARG A 102 4.92 -5.97 -11.54
C ARG A 102 4.74 -5.26 -10.20
N ILE A 103 5.63 -5.51 -9.23
CA ILE A 103 5.68 -4.81 -7.95
C ILE A 103 5.84 -3.30 -8.19
N LEU A 104 6.83 -2.88 -8.97
CA LEU A 104 7.07 -1.47 -9.28
C LEU A 104 5.84 -0.78 -9.86
N ARG A 105 5.12 -1.43 -10.78
CA ARG A 105 3.90 -0.88 -11.39
C ARG A 105 2.76 -0.69 -10.39
N ARG A 106 2.77 -1.39 -9.25
CA ARG A 106 1.75 -1.22 -8.20
C ARG A 106 2.04 -0.04 -7.27
N PHE A 107 3.28 0.46 -7.27
CA PHE A 107 3.74 1.58 -6.45
C PHE A 107 4.04 2.86 -7.24
N ARG A 108 3.82 2.82 -8.56
CA ARG A 108 3.90 3.99 -9.44
C ARG A 108 2.51 4.49 -9.76
#